data_AF-A0A1V4ZSX6-F1
#
_entry.id   AF-A0A1V4ZSX6-F1
#
_cell.length_a   1.000
_cell.length_b   1.000
_cell.length_c   1.000
_cell.angle_alpha   90.00
_cell.angle_beta   90.00
_cell.angle_gamma   90.00
#
_symmetry.space_group_name_H-M   'P 1'
#
loop_
_entity.id
_entity.type
_entity.pdbx_description
1 polymer ?
#
loop_
_entity_poly.entity_id
_entity_poly.type
_entity_poly.pdbx_seq_one_letter_code
_entity_poly.pdbx_strand_id
1 'polypeptide(L)'
;MARLARIRDQILPITVVAVIIAVGYYTFTKTPPRGTLWDIAEWVLLLVIFCVLFSIFPAVAIIYGWYTGNKIGAVLAGILALPLVYLAGFILLRPGNMVFFISSNTLPFIAALTVISGLAGYCAAQRTRNYLAASIVLTGVWLIVWMSGFN
;
A
#
# COMPACT_ATOMS: atom_id res chain seq x y z
N MET A 1 29.65 5.05 14.58
CA MET A 1 28.64 5.80 13.79
C MET A 1 27.84 4.95 12.80
N ALA A 2 28.40 3.89 12.19
CA ALA A 2 27.69 3.05 11.21
C ALA A 2 26.45 2.28 11.74
N ARG A 3 26.42 1.84 13.01
CA ARG A 3 25.25 1.16 13.61
C ARG A 3 24.03 2.09 13.77
N LEU A 4 24.25 3.35 14.18
CA LEU A 4 23.18 4.34 14.34
C LEU A 4 22.57 4.75 13.00
N ALA A 5 23.38 4.85 11.95
CA ALA A 5 22.90 5.07 10.59
C ALA A 5 22.04 3.89 10.11
N ARG A 6 22.47 2.64 10.36
CA ARG A 6 21.74 1.43 10.00
C ARG A 6 20.39 1.29 10.73
N ILE A 7 20.34 1.64 12.01
CA ILE A 7 19.08 1.67 12.79
C ILE A 7 18.14 2.73 12.23
N ARG A 8 18.65 3.93 11.91
CA ARG A 8 17.84 5.01 11.32
C ARG A 8 17.22 4.62 9.97
N ASP A 9 17.96 3.89 9.15
CA ASP A 9 17.48 3.42 7.85
C ASP A 9 16.44 2.28 7.98
N GLN A 10 16.42 1.56 9.11
CA GLN A 10 15.42 0.54 9.43
C GLN A 10 14.14 1.09 10.09
N ILE A 11 14.16 2.29 10.67
CA ILE A 11 12.96 2.88 11.29
C ILE A 11 11.85 3.08 10.25
N LEU A 12 12.22 3.50 9.05
CA LEU A 12 11.30 3.78 7.95
C LEU A 12 10.46 2.55 7.54
N PRO A 13 11.07 1.40 7.17
CA PRO A 13 10.30 0.21 6.85
C PRO A 13 9.51 -0.32 8.06
N ILE A 14 10.04 -0.23 9.28
CA ILE A 14 9.33 -0.68 10.50
C ILE A 14 8.08 0.19 10.74
N THR A 15 8.19 1.51 10.64
CA THR A 15 7.03 2.41 10.81
C THR A 15 5.97 2.22 9.74
N VAL A 16 6.38 2.00 8.49
CA VAL A 16 5.46 1.69 7.39
C VAL A 16 4.71 0.39 7.70
N VAL A 17 5.41 -0.69 8.06
CA VAL A 17 4.81 -1.97 8.45
C VAL A 17 3.85 -1.83 9.64
N ALA A 18 4.23 -1.07 10.67
CA ALA A 18 3.38 -0.85 11.83
C ALA A 18 2.07 -0.12 11.47
N VAL A 19 2.14 0.90 10.59
CA VAL A 19 0.94 1.60 10.10
C VAL A 19 0.06 0.68 9.25
N ILE A 20 0.68 -0.18 8.43
CA ILE A 20 -0.06 -1.17 7.63
C ILE A 20 -0.86 -2.11 8.53
N ILE A 21 -0.24 -2.62 9.60
CA ILE A 21 -0.89 -3.52 10.56
C ILE A 21 -2.00 -2.79 11.32
N ALA A 22 -1.75 -1.56 11.77
CA ALA A 22 -2.74 -0.76 12.51
C ALA A 22 -3.98 -0.44 11.66
N VAL A 23 -3.78 -0.09 10.39
CA VAL A 23 -4.90 0.19 9.47
C VAL A 23 -5.64 -1.09 9.11
N GLY A 24 -4.94 -2.20 8.85
CA GLY A 24 -5.54 -3.50 8.62
C GLY A 24 -6.42 -3.95 9.80
N TYR A 25 -5.93 -3.75 11.03
CA TYR A 25 -6.69 -4.02 12.25
C TYR A 25 -7.91 -3.10 12.41
N TYR A 26 -7.81 -1.82 12.07
CA TYR A 26 -8.95 -0.91 12.13
C TYR A 26 -10.08 -1.36 11.18
N THR A 27 -9.75 -1.76 9.96
CA THR A 27 -10.73 -2.30 9.01
C THR A 27 -11.35 -3.63 9.47
N PHE A 28 -10.60 -4.46 10.20
CA PHE A 28 -11.11 -5.70 10.80
C PHE A 28 -12.29 -5.48 11.75
N THR A 29 -12.31 -4.37 12.49
CA THR A 29 -13.44 -4.06 13.39
C THR A 29 -14.77 -3.84 12.67
N LYS A 30 -14.76 -3.60 11.36
CA LYS A 30 -15.97 -3.31 10.57
C LYS A 30 -16.57 -4.53 9.86
N THR A 31 -15.80 -5.60 9.63
CA THR A 31 -16.27 -6.84 9.00
C THR A 31 -15.84 -8.04 9.84
N PRO A 32 -16.49 -8.28 11.00
CA PRO A 32 -16.09 -9.37 11.88
C PRO A 32 -16.33 -10.72 11.20
N PRO A 33 -15.30 -11.59 11.12
CA PRO A 33 -15.47 -12.94 10.60
C PRO A 33 -16.47 -13.71 11.46
N ARG A 34 -17.39 -14.42 10.81
CA ARG A 34 -18.38 -15.30 11.45
C ARG A 34 -17.84 -16.73 11.38
N GLY A 35 -17.64 -17.38 12.52
CA GLY A 35 -17.11 -18.75 12.54
C GLY A 35 -16.52 -19.15 13.89
N THR A 36 -15.79 -20.26 13.92
CA THR A 36 -15.03 -20.73 15.07
C THR A 36 -13.78 -19.86 15.31
N LEU A 37 -13.15 -19.96 16.50
CA LEU A 37 -11.92 -19.21 16.82
C LEU A 37 -10.78 -19.44 15.80
N TRP A 38 -10.71 -20.64 15.22
CA TRP A 38 -9.72 -20.97 14.19
C TRP A 38 -10.02 -20.28 12.86
N ASP A 39 -11.29 -20.24 12.44
CA ASP A 39 -11.70 -19.52 11.23
C ASP A 39 -11.38 -18.01 11.34
N ILE A 40 -11.60 -17.43 12.52
CA ILE A 40 -11.27 -16.03 12.81
C ILE A 40 -9.76 -15.80 12.69
N ALA A 41 -8.94 -16.71 13.24
CA ALA A 41 -7.48 -16.59 13.20
C ALA A 41 -6.93 -16.72 11.76
N GLU A 42 -7.44 -17.66 10.97
CA GLU A 42 -7.04 -17.82 9.56
C GLU A 42 -7.41 -16.60 8.71
N TRP A 43 -8.61 -16.05 8.90
CA TRP A 43 -9.04 -14.82 8.24
C TRP A 43 -8.18 -13.61 8.61
N VAL A 44 -7.82 -13.46 9.89
CA VAL A 44 -6.91 -12.40 10.36
C VAL A 44 -5.55 -12.55 9.69
N LEU A 45 -5.00 -13.76 9.63
CA LEU A 45 -3.70 -14.02 9.02
C LEU A 45 -3.72 -13.67 7.53
N LEU A 46 -4.75 -14.12 6.80
CA LEU A 46 -4.92 -13.81 5.38
C LEU A 46 -5.05 -12.30 5.15
N LEU A 47 -5.82 -11.59 5.97
CA LEU A 47 -5.98 -10.13 5.87
C LEU A 47 -4.65 -9.41 6.11
N VAL A 48 -3.90 -9.79 7.16
CA VAL A 48 -2.58 -9.20 7.44
C VAL A 48 -1.62 -9.46 6.27
N ILE A 49 -1.56 -10.69 5.76
CA ILE A 49 -0.75 -11.04 4.59
C ILE A 49 -1.16 -10.18 3.39
N PHE A 50 -2.46 -10.01 3.17
CA PHE A 50 -2.98 -9.21 2.06
C PHE A 50 -2.63 -7.72 2.22
N CYS A 51 -2.83 -7.13 3.40
CA CYS A 51 -2.44 -5.74 3.66
C CYS A 51 -0.94 -5.53 3.48
N VAL A 52 -0.10 -6.44 3.99
CA VAL A 52 1.36 -6.36 3.83
C VAL A 52 1.75 -6.50 2.37
N LEU A 53 1.18 -7.45 1.64
CA LEU A 53 1.51 -7.69 0.22
C LEU A 53 1.13 -6.50 -0.66
N PHE A 54 -0.05 -5.91 -0.47
CA PHE A 54 -0.51 -4.78 -1.27
C PHE A 54 0.08 -3.44 -0.81
N SER A 55 0.52 -3.31 0.43
CA SER A 55 1.26 -2.12 0.87
C SER A 55 2.62 -1.95 0.19
N ILE A 56 3.10 -2.96 -0.53
CA ILE A 56 4.35 -2.86 -1.29
C ILE A 56 4.28 -1.76 -2.36
N PHE A 57 3.09 -1.46 -2.89
CA PHE A 57 2.90 -0.44 -3.92
C PHE A 57 3.31 0.96 -3.44
N PRO A 58 2.68 1.53 -2.38
CA PRO A 58 3.14 2.81 -1.83
C PRO A 58 4.53 2.71 -1.19
N ALA A 59 4.91 1.57 -0.60
CA ALA A 59 6.22 1.40 0.03
C ALA A 59 7.37 1.53 -0.98
N VAL A 60 7.25 0.93 -2.17
CA VAL A 60 8.27 1.04 -3.24
C VAL A 60 8.42 2.50 -3.68
N ALA A 61 7.32 3.24 -3.86
CA ALA A 61 7.35 4.66 -4.21
C ALA A 61 8.06 5.50 -3.14
N ILE A 62 7.79 5.23 -1.86
CA ILE A 62 8.42 5.91 -0.72
C ILE A 62 9.92 5.60 -0.64
N ILE A 63 10.28 4.32 -0.70
CA ILE A 63 11.68 3.88 -0.63
C ILE A 63 12.46 4.49 -1.80
N TYR A 64 11.94 4.36 -3.02
CA TYR A 64 12.56 4.95 -4.20
C TYR A 64 12.71 6.46 -4.07
N GLY A 65 11.66 7.18 -3.67
CA GLY A 65 11.71 8.62 -3.47
C GLY A 65 12.72 9.03 -2.42
N TRP A 66 12.71 8.39 -1.26
CA TRP A 66 13.64 8.68 -0.18
C TRP A 66 15.11 8.46 -0.59
N TYR A 67 15.43 7.32 -1.23
CA TYR A 67 16.80 7.00 -1.63
C TYR A 67 17.31 7.76 -2.84
N THR A 68 16.46 8.10 -3.82
CA THR A 68 16.90 8.80 -5.02
C THR A 68 16.81 10.32 -4.91
N GLY A 69 15.87 10.84 -4.11
CA GLY A 69 15.51 12.27 -4.09
C GLY A 69 14.87 12.75 -5.41
N ASN A 70 14.63 11.85 -6.37
CA ASN A 70 14.03 12.19 -7.64
C ASN A 70 12.50 12.20 -7.51
N LYS A 71 11.95 13.42 -7.41
CA LYS A 71 10.51 13.67 -7.26
C LYS A 71 9.68 13.02 -8.37
N ILE A 72 10.10 13.19 -9.63
CA ILE A 72 9.36 12.69 -10.79
C ILE A 72 9.42 11.17 -10.82
N GLY A 73 10.61 10.59 -10.62
CA GLY A 73 10.77 9.13 -10.58
C GLY A 73 9.96 8.47 -9.46
N ALA A 74 9.88 9.11 -8.28
CA ALA A 74 9.09 8.59 -7.16
C ALA A 74 7.58 8.63 -7.42
N VAL A 75 7.09 9.71 -8.05
CA VAL A 75 5.70 9.81 -8.50
C VAL A 75 5.39 8.73 -9.52
N LEU A 76 6.23 8.56 -10.54
CA LEU A 76 6.02 7.54 -11.58
C LEU A 76 6.05 6.12 -11.00
N ALA A 77 6.96 5.83 -10.08
CA ALA A 77 7.01 4.54 -9.39
C ALA A 77 5.69 4.25 -8.65
N GLY A 78 5.10 5.24 -7.97
CA GLY A 78 3.83 5.08 -7.28
C GLY A 78 2.62 4.99 -8.21
N ILE A 79 2.58 5.83 -9.26
CA ILE A 79 1.46 5.89 -10.20
C ILE A 79 1.41 4.63 -11.08
N LEU A 80 2.56 4.15 -11.57
CA LEU A 80 2.61 3.09 -12.57
C LEU A 80 2.58 1.68 -11.98
N ALA A 81 3.01 1.48 -10.73
CA ALA A 81 3.14 0.13 -10.18
C ALA A 81 1.80 -0.63 -10.16
N LEU A 82 0.72 -0.01 -9.69
CA LEU A 82 -0.58 -0.69 -9.56
C LEU A 82 -1.28 -0.91 -10.92
N PRO A 83 -1.32 0.06 -11.88
CA PRO A 83 -1.88 -0.15 -13.20
C PRO A 83 -1.11 -1.18 -14.02
N LEU A 84 0.23 -1.23 -13.88
CA LEU A 84 1.03 -2.23 -14.57
C LEU A 84 0.74 -3.63 -14.04
N VAL A 85 0.62 -3.81 -12.72
CA VAL A 85 0.22 -5.11 -12.15
C VAL A 85 -1.21 -5.48 -12.56
N TYR A 86 -2.12 -4.52 -12.56
CA TYR A 86 -3.49 -4.73 -13.03
C TYR A 86 -3.53 -5.15 -14.50
N LEU A 87 -2.81 -4.45 -15.38
CA LEU A 87 -2.72 -4.76 -16.81
C LEU A 87 -2.01 -6.10 -17.06
N ALA A 88 -0.92 -6.37 -16.35
CA ALA A 88 -0.20 -7.64 -16.45
C ALA A 88 -1.12 -8.80 -16.04
N GLY A 89 -1.85 -8.65 -14.94
CA GLY A 89 -2.86 -9.61 -14.54
C GLY A 89 -3.95 -9.79 -15.59
N PHE A 90 -4.45 -8.70 -16.18
CA PHE A 90 -5.47 -8.74 -17.24
C PHE A 90 -5.02 -9.56 -18.46
N ILE A 91 -3.74 -9.42 -18.83
CA ILE A 91 -3.17 -10.12 -19.99
C ILE A 91 -2.85 -11.58 -19.66
N LEU A 92 -2.32 -11.84 -18.46
CA LEU A 92 -1.81 -13.15 -18.05
C LEU A 92 -2.89 -14.08 -17.50
N LEU A 93 -3.91 -13.54 -16.85
CA LEU A 93 -5.05 -14.32 -16.35
C LEU A 93 -6.15 -14.28 -17.40
N ARG A 94 -6.66 -15.47 -17.77
CA ARG A 94 -7.76 -15.56 -18.73
C ARG A 94 -8.94 -14.67 -18.29
N PRO A 95 -9.59 -13.95 -19.21
CA PRO A 95 -10.79 -13.17 -18.89
C PRO A 95 -11.85 -14.12 -18.31
N GLY A 96 -12.08 -14.00 -16.99
CA GLY A 96 -12.91 -14.91 -16.20
C GLY A 96 -12.30 -15.34 -14.86
N ASN A 97 -10.96 -15.40 -14.75
CA ASN A 97 -10.26 -15.78 -13.50
C ASN A 97 -9.81 -14.57 -12.65
N MET A 98 -10.12 -13.36 -13.09
CA MET A 98 -9.83 -12.15 -12.35
C MET A 98 -11.07 -11.66 -11.62
N VAL A 99 -11.01 -11.68 -10.29
CA VAL A 99 -12.08 -11.21 -9.38
C VAL A 99 -12.40 -9.71 -9.58
N PHE A 100 -11.51 -8.96 -10.24
CA PHE A 100 -11.57 -7.49 -10.36
C PHE A 100 -12.12 -6.96 -11.69
N PHE A 101 -12.70 -7.79 -12.56
CA PHE A 101 -13.14 -7.32 -13.88
C PHE A 101 -14.42 -6.46 -13.86
N ILE A 102 -14.21 -5.20 -14.27
CA ILE A 102 -15.12 -4.26 -14.97
C ILE A 102 -16.46 -4.03 -14.26
N SER A 103 -16.38 -3.40 -13.09
CA SER A 103 -17.37 -2.39 -12.73
C SER A 103 -16.88 -1.04 -13.24
N SER A 104 -17.79 -0.13 -13.61
CA SER A 104 -17.46 1.28 -13.91
C SER A 104 -16.66 1.96 -12.79
N ASN A 105 -16.71 1.40 -11.58
CA ASN A 105 -16.04 1.92 -10.39
C ASN A 105 -14.59 1.43 -10.23
N THR A 106 -14.15 0.40 -10.96
CA THR A 106 -12.80 -0.16 -10.80
C THR A 106 -11.71 0.79 -11.30
N LEU A 107 -11.93 1.46 -12.43
CA LEU A 107 -10.99 2.44 -12.99
C LEU A 107 -10.78 3.66 -12.09
N PRO A 108 -11.83 4.36 -11.62
CA PRO A 108 -11.63 5.49 -10.70
C PRO A 108 -11.03 5.06 -9.37
N PHE A 109 -11.32 3.84 -8.89
CA PHE A 109 -10.71 3.26 -7.70
C PHE A 109 -9.20 3.07 -7.86
N ILE A 110 -8.77 2.43 -8.96
CA ILE A 110 -7.36 2.27 -9.29
C ILE A 110 -6.68 3.64 -9.46
N ALA A 111 -7.32 4.58 -10.14
CA ALA A 111 -6.79 5.94 -10.32
C ALA A 111 -6.58 6.68 -8.99
N ALA A 112 -7.53 6.57 -8.05
CA ALA A 112 -7.39 7.18 -6.72
C ALA A 112 -6.19 6.59 -5.96
N LEU A 113 -6.06 5.27 -5.95
CA LEU A 113 -4.96 4.58 -5.27
C LEU A 113 -3.60 4.92 -5.87
N THR A 114 -3.49 5.03 -7.19
CA THR A 114 -2.23 5.35 -7.85
C THR A 114 -1.80 6.79 -7.61
N VAL A 115 -2.76 7.72 -7.57
CA VAL A 115 -2.49 9.12 -7.21
C VAL A 115 -1.99 9.22 -5.77
N ILE A 116 -2.65 8.55 -4.82
CA ILE A 116 -2.22 8.56 -3.41
C ILE A 116 -0.82 7.95 -3.27
N SER A 117 -0.53 6.83 -3.95
CA SER A 117 0.78 6.19 -3.97
C SER A 117 1.87 7.09 -4.57
N GLY A 118 1.58 7.76 -5.69
CA GLY A 118 2.49 8.72 -6.33
C GLY A 118 2.78 9.93 -5.44
N LEU A 119 1.77 10.48 -4.76
CA LEU A 119 1.92 11.56 -3.79
C LEU A 119 2.78 11.13 -2.60
N ALA A 120 2.59 9.90 -2.10
CA ALA A 120 3.42 9.36 -1.02
C ALA A 120 4.90 9.28 -1.43
N GLY A 121 5.18 8.83 -2.66
CA GLY A 121 6.52 8.84 -3.25
C GLY A 121 7.09 10.26 -3.41
N TYR A 122 6.30 11.21 -3.90
CA TYR A 122 6.69 12.62 -4.04
C TYR A 122 7.11 13.24 -2.70
N CYS A 123 6.29 13.03 -1.66
CA CYS A 123 6.57 13.52 -0.32
C CYS A 123 7.86 12.88 0.24
N ALA A 124 8.06 11.58 0.05
CA ALA A 124 9.28 10.90 0.47
C ALA A 124 10.54 11.44 -0.24
N ALA A 125 10.42 11.85 -1.51
CA ALA A 125 11.53 12.42 -2.27
C ALA A 125 12.05 13.76 -1.74
N GLN A 126 11.28 14.45 -0.90
CA GLN A 126 11.73 15.72 -0.28
C GLN A 126 12.71 15.53 0.88
N ARG A 127 12.93 14.30 1.37
CA ARG A 127 13.92 13.93 2.41
C ARG A 127 13.85 14.73 3.72
N THR A 128 12.70 15.31 4.01
CA THR A 128 12.45 16.10 5.22
C THR A 128 11.51 15.33 6.14
N ARG A 129 11.72 15.41 7.46
CA ARG A 129 10.95 14.63 8.45
C ARG A 129 9.43 14.85 8.35
N ASN A 130 9.00 16.08 8.06
CA ASN A 130 7.58 16.42 7.95
C ASN A 130 6.93 15.75 6.73
N TYR A 131 7.63 15.75 5.59
CA TYR A 131 7.11 15.11 4.37
C TYR A 131 7.21 13.59 4.42
N LEU A 132 8.13 13.05 5.23
CA LEU A 132 8.16 11.62 5.54
C LEU A 132 6.96 11.19 6.39
N ALA A 133 6.58 11.99 7.40
CA ALA A 133 5.36 11.73 8.15
C ALA A 133 4.13 11.79 7.23
N ALA A 134 4.09 12.75 6.31
CA ALA A 134 3.01 12.86 5.32
C ALA A 134 2.94 11.64 4.38
N SER A 135 4.07 11.07 3.94
CA SER A 135 4.05 9.87 3.09
C SER A 135 3.56 8.62 3.83
N ILE A 136 3.86 8.49 5.12
CA ILE A 136 3.31 7.43 5.99
C ILE A 136 1.79 7.61 6.14
N VAL A 137 1.32 8.82 6.40
CA VAL A 137 -0.12 9.10 6.49
C VAL A 137 -0.83 8.79 5.17
N LEU A 138 -0.26 9.19 4.03
CA LEU A 138 -0.79 8.87 2.71
C LEU A 138 -0.85 7.36 2.45
N THR A 139 0.10 6.58 2.97
CA THR A 139 0.06 5.11 2.91
C THR A 139 -1.08 4.55 3.75
N GLY A 140 -1.36 5.13 4.92
CA GLY A 140 -2.52 4.78 5.72
C GLY A 140 -3.84 5.09 5.00
N VAL A 141 -3.96 6.26 4.39
CA VAL A 141 -5.12 6.63 3.55
C VAL A 141 -5.25 5.67 2.37
N TRP A 142 -4.15 5.33 1.71
CA TRP A 142 -4.11 4.37 0.61
C TRP A 142 -4.72 3.02 1.02
N LEU A 143 -4.33 2.50 2.19
CA LEU A 143 -4.86 1.24 2.71
C LEU A 143 -6.34 1.34 3.08
N ILE A 144 -6.79 2.44 3.68
CA ILE A 144 -8.22 2.64 3.99
C ILE A 144 -9.04 2.61 2.70
N VAL A 145 -8.59 3.33 1.67
CA VAL A 145 -9.25 3.34 0.35
C VAL A 145 -9.21 1.94 -0.26
N TRP A 146 -8.07 1.25 -0.23
CA TRP A 146 -7.94 -0.12 -0.72
C TRP A 146 -8.95 -1.07 -0.06
N MET A 147 -9.06 -1.01 1.27
CA MET A 147 -9.97 -1.86 2.03
C MET A 147 -11.44 -1.52 1.78
N SER A 148 -11.78 -0.28 1.41
CA SER A 148 -13.14 0.09 1.04
C SER A 148 -13.64 -0.60 -0.24
N GLY A 149 -12.72 -1.10 -1.08
CA GLY A 149 -13.07 -1.87 -2.28
C GLY A 149 -13.60 -3.28 -2.00
N PHE A 150 -13.52 -3.77 -0.75
CA PHE A 150 -14.06 -5.08 -0.35
C PHE A 150 -15.49 -5.03 0.20
N ASN A 151 -16.06 -3.85 0.36
CA ASN A 151 -17.39 -3.64 0.94
C ASN A 151 -18.45 -3.44 -0.15
#